data_AF-A0A9N9JQ46-F1
#
_entry.id   AF-A0A9N9JQ46-F1
#
_cell.length_a   1.000
_cell.length_b   1.000
_cell.length_c   1.000
_cell.angle_alpha   90.00
_cell.angle_beta   90.00
_cell.angle_gamma   90.00
#
_symmetry.space_group_name_H-M   'P 1'
#
loop_
_entity.id
_entity.type
_entity.pdbx_description
1 polymer ?
#
loop_
_entity_poly.entity_id
_entity_poly.type
_entity_poly.pdbx_seq_one_letter_code
_entity_poly.pdbx_strand_id
1 'polypeptide(L)'
;MPEEHEGQLGFNYAWKELLRRADYAGPSIICDVSQYDKDMFATAWKPTVAAISYAFSTAQDDTTLQKAITGFRHCALLSAEYKLYDVFDYIIMSLSKMTGLLGTRYSNETANNP
;
A
#
# COMPACT_ATOMS: atom_id res chain seq x y z
N MET A 1 26.38 13.80 8.82
CA MET A 1 26.53 12.76 9.86
C MET A 1 25.48 11.67 9.64
N PRO A 2 25.69 10.41 10.09
CA PRO A 2 24.73 9.31 9.86
C PRO A 2 23.33 9.61 10.40
N GLU A 3 23.27 10.40 11.48
CA GLU A 3 22.06 10.82 12.20
C GLU A 3 21.22 11.86 11.43
N GLU A 4 21.79 12.52 10.41
CA GLU A 4 21.08 13.48 9.55
C GLU A 4 20.25 12.77 8.45
N HIS A 5 20.40 11.46 8.30
CA HIS A 5 19.69 10.66 7.31
C HIS A 5 18.43 9.97 7.87
N GLU A 6 18.15 10.10 9.16
CA GLU A 6 16.96 9.56 9.80
C GLU A 6 15.85 10.61 9.93
N GLY A 7 14.59 10.17 9.83
CA GLY A 7 13.41 11.03 9.94
C GLY A 7 13.14 11.94 8.73
N GLN A 8 12.35 13.00 8.94
CA GLN A 8 11.82 13.85 7.87
C GLN A 8 12.91 14.62 7.09
N LEU A 9 14.01 14.98 7.76
CA LEU A 9 15.11 15.71 7.13
C LEU A 9 15.89 14.83 6.15
N GLY A 10 16.19 13.58 6.54
CA GLY A 10 16.82 12.59 5.67
C GLY A 10 15.95 12.25 4.46
N PHE A 11 14.64 12.07 4.66
CA PHE A 11 13.68 11.89 3.56
C PHE A 11 13.70 13.09 2.59
N ASN A 12 13.61 14.32 3.11
CA ASN A 12 13.61 15.53 2.28
C ASN A 12 14.91 15.67 1.46
N TYR A 13 16.05 15.32 2.04
CA TYR A 13 17.32 15.30 1.32
C TYR A 13 17.31 14.24 0.21
N ALA A 14 16.94 13.00 0.53
CA ALA A 14 16.86 11.92 -0.45
C ALA A 14 15.88 12.23 -1.59
N TRP A 15 14.74 12.86 -1.27
CA TRP A 15 13.75 13.29 -2.25
C TRP A 15 14.30 14.38 -3.18
N LYS A 16 14.97 15.41 -2.63
CA LYS A 16 15.62 16.46 -3.44
C LYS A 16 16.71 15.88 -4.34
N GLU A 17 17.50 14.96 -3.83
CA GLU A 17 18.56 14.31 -4.61
C GLU A 17 17.97 13.41 -5.71
N LEU A 18 16.85 12.71 -5.44
CA LEU A 18 16.12 11.96 -6.44
C LEU A 18 15.57 12.86 -7.55
N LEU A 19 14.95 13.99 -7.20
CA LEU A 19 14.47 14.98 -8.18
C LEU A 19 15.63 15.51 -9.03
N ARG A 20 16.76 15.84 -8.40
CA ARG A 20 17.97 16.31 -9.12
C ARG A 20 18.48 15.25 -10.10
N ARG A 21 18.46 13.97 -9.73
CA ARG A 21 18.88 12.87 -10.63
C ARG A 21 17.89 12.64 -11.77
N ALA A 22 16.60 12.83 -11.50
CA ALA A 22 15.54 12.67 -12.49
C ALA A 22 15.71 13.65 -13.66
N ASP A 23 16.16 14.89 -13.40
CA ASP A 23 16.45 15.87 -14.46
C ASP A 23 17.49 15.38 -15.50
N TYR A 24 18.38 14.46 -15.08
CA TYR A 24 19.41 13.89 -15.94
C TYR A 24 19.12 12.45 -16.38
N ALA A 25 17.98 11.88 -15.98
CA ALA A 25 17.64 10.47 -16.28
C ALA A 25 17.23 10.23 -17.75
N GLY A 26 17.13 11.29 -18.55
CA GLY A 26 16.70 11.23 -19.94
C GLY A 26 15.17 11.23 -20.09
N PRO A 27 14.66 11.14 -21.33
CA PRO A 27 13.22 11.16 -21.58
C PRO A 27 12.54 9.91 -21.03
N SER A 28 11.38 10.08 -20.39
CA SER A 28 10.53 8.97 -19.97
C SER A 28 9.99 8.25 -21.20
N ILE A 29 10.19 6.93 -21.27
CA ILE A 29 9.62 6.08 -22.32
C ILE A 29 8.32 5.50 -21.80
N ILE A 30 7.22 5.75 -22.51
CA ILE A 30 5.94 5.08 -22.24
C ILE A 30 6.03 3.69 -22.87
N CYS A 31 6.09 2.66 -22.04
CA CYS A 31 6.05 1.28 -22.48
C CYS A 31 4.62 0.75 -22.33
N ASP A 32 3.90 0.61 -23.45
CA ASP A 32 2.54 0.03 -23.48
C ASP A 32 2.60 -1.50 -23.51
N VAL A 33 3.14 -2.09 -22.45
CA VAL A 33 3.31 -3.54 -22.29
C VAL A 33 2.96 -3.95 -20.86
N SER A 34 2.10 -4.97 -20.72
CA SER A 34 1.64 -5.46 -19.42
C SER A 34 2.62 -6.41 -18.71
N GLN A 35 3.78 -6.66 -19.31
CA GLN A 35 4.75 -7.66 -18.81
C GLN A 35 5.30 -7.34 -17.41
N TYR A 36 5.28 -6.07 -17.01
CA TYR A 36 5.82 -5.63 -15.72
C TYR A 36 4.74 -5.39 -14.66
N ASP A 37 3.47 -5.30 -15.05
CA ASP A 37 2.38 -4.87 -14.16
C ASP A 37 2.24 -5.79 -12.94
N LYS A 38 2.34 -7.11 -13.17
CA LYS A 38 2.27 -8.11 -12.11
C LYS A 38 3.39 -7.92 -11.08
N ASP A 39 4.63 -7.80 -11.53
CA ASP A 39 5.80 -7.69 -10.65
C ASP A 39 5.83 -6.34 -9.93
N MET A 40 5.42 -5.27 -10.62
CA MET A 40 5.24 -3.95 -10.02
C MET A 40 4.20 -3.99 -8.91
N PHE A 41 3.03 -4.57 -9.16
CA PHE A 41 2.00 -4.72 -8.15
C PHE A 41 2.45 -5.63 -7.00
N ALA A 42 3.10 -6.77 -7.30
CA ALA A 42 3.62 -7.70 -6.29
C ALA A 42 4.65 -7.04 -5.35
N THR A 43 5.40 -6.05 -5.84
CA THR A 43 6.38 -5.30 -5.04
C THR A 43 5.73 -4.17 -4.23
N ALA A 44 4.68 -3.54 -4.77
CA ALA A 44 4.10 -2.32 -4.19
C ALA A 44 2.83 -2.54 -3.35
N TRP A 45 2.19 -3.72 -3.41
CA TRP A 45 0.86 -3.91 -2.79
C TRP A 45 0.87 -3.69 -1.28
N LYS A 46 1.89 -4.13 -0.54
CA LYS A 46 1.95 -3.99 0.93
C LYS A 46 1.86 -2.53 1.38
N PRO A 47 2.78 -1.63 0.96
CA PRO A 47 2.69 -0.22 1.33
C PRO A 47 1.44 0.46 0.77
N THR A 48 0.96 0.03 -0.41
CA THR A 48 -0.28 0.58 -1.01
C THR A 48 -1.50 0.26 -0.15
N VAL A 49 -1.70 -1.01 0.21
CA VAL A 49 -2.81 -1.44 1.05
C VAL A 49 -2.70 -0.79 2.44
N ALA A 50 -1.49 -0.70 3.02
CA ALA A 50 -1.31 -0.02 4.31
C ALA A 50 -1.71 1.48 4.27
N ALA A 51 -1.37 2.19 3.19
CA ALA A 51 -1.78 3.58 3.02
C ALA A 51 -3.31 3.71 2.87
N ILE A 52 -3.94 2.82 2.10
CA ILE A 52 -5.40 2.78 1.93
C ILE A 52 -6.09 2.45 3.26
N SER A 53 -5.57 1.49 4.01
CA SER A 53 -6.03 1.12 5.36
C SER A 53 -5.99 2.28 6.34
N TYR A 54 -4.92 3.08 6.31
CA TYR A 54 -4.83 4.29 7.12
C TYR A 54 -5.90 5.30 6.70
N ALA A 55 -6.01 5.59 5.40
CA ALA A 55 -7.03 6.49 4.87
C ALA A 55 -8.46 6.05 5.20
N PHE A 56 -8.74 4.76 5.18
CA PHE A 56 -10.02 4.17 5.59
C PHE A 56 -10.31 4.44 7.07
N SER A 57 -9.31 4.21 7.94
CA SER A 57 -9.45 4.34 9.39
C SER A 57 -9.54 5.79 9.87
N THR A 58 -8.95 6.72 9.12
CA THR A 58 -8.92 8.15 9.45
C THR A 58 -9.85 9.01 8.60
N ALA A 59 -10.73 8.40 7.80
CA ALA A 59 -11.64 9.13 6.92
C ALA A 59 -12.57 10.04 7.76
N GLN A 60 -12.61 11.34 7.41
CA GLN A 60 -13.48 12.33 8.07
C GLN A 60 -14.78 12.59 7.30
N ASP A 61 -14.83 12.16 6.05
CA ASP A 61 -15.95 12.38 5.13
C ASP A 61 -16.20 11.14 4.26
N ASP A 62 -17.43 11.00 3.79
CA ASP A 62 -17.86 9.86 2.98
C ASP A 62 -17.08 9.75 1.66
N THR A 63 -16.63 10.86 1.09
CA THR A 63 -15.88 10.84 -0.18
C THR A 63 -14.51 10.19 0.03
N THR A 64 -13.81 10.56 1.10
CA THR A 64 -12.52 9.94 1.46
C THR A 64 -12.70 8.45 1.79
N LEU A 65 -13.75 8.10 2.53
CA LEU A 65 -14.06 6.71 2.84
C LEU A 65 -14.33 5.88 1.57
N GLN A 66 -15.15 6.39 0.64
CA GLN A 66 -15.45 5.73 -0.62
C GLN A 66 -14.21 5.56 -1.51
N LYS A 67 -13.30 6.54 -1.52
CA LYS A 67 -12.01 6.42 -2.22
C LYS A 67 -11.15 5.30 -1.63
N ALA A 68 -11.11 5.17 -0.31
CA ALA A 68 -10.37 4.08 0.34
C ALA A 68 -10.99 2.71 0.01
N ILE A 69 -12.32 2.57 0.08
CA ILE A 69 -13.03 1.35 -0.32
C ILE A 69 -12.75 0.98 -1.77
N THR A 70 -12.78 1.98 -2.68
CA THR A 70 -12.46 1.79 -4.10
C THR A 70 -11.01 1.34 -4.29
N GLY A 71 -10.08 1.90 -3.52
CA GLY A 71 -8.68 1.49 -3.51
C GLY A 71 -8.51 0.01 -3.14
N PHE A 72 -9.14 -0.44 -2.05
CA PHE A 72 -9.14 -1.86 -1.69
C PHE A 72 -9.71 -2.75 -2.80
N ARG A 73 -10.82 -2.31 -3.43
CA ARG A 73 -11.43 -3.03 -4.55
C ARG A 73 -10.46 -3.18 -5.72
N HIS A 74 -9.74 -2.13 -6.09
CA HIS A 74 -8.74 -2.20 -7.17
C HIS A 74 -7.61 -3.16 -6.83
N CYS A 75 -7.08 -3.11 -5.61
CA CYS A 75 -6.05 -4.07 -5.17
C CYS A 75 -6.57 -5.51 -5.20
N ALA A 76 -7.83 -5.74 -4.81
CA ALA A 76 -8.45 -7.07 -4.86
C ALA A 76 -8.63 -7.56 -6.30
N LEU A 77 -9.06 -6.69 -7.22
CA LEU A 77 -9.19 -7.02 -8.64
C LEU A 77 -7.84 -7.37 -9.28
N LEU A 78 -6.80 -6.57 -9.03
CA LEU A 78 -5.44 -6.85 -9.51
C LEU A 78 -4.89 -8.16 -8.93
N SER A 79 -5.17 -8.42 -7.65
CA SER A 79 -4.75 -9.67 -7.00
C SER A 79 -5.43 -10.88 -7.65
N ALA A 80 -6.71 -10.78 -7.98
CA ALA A 80 -7.44 -11.83 -8.69
C ALA A 80 -6.90 -12.05 -10.11
N GLU A 81 -6.69 -10.96 -10.86
CA GLU A 81 -6.17 -10.99 -12.24
C GLU A 81 -4.79 -11.66 -12.31
N TYR A 82 -3.87 -11.28 -11.42
CA TYR A 82 -2.51 -11.81 -11.39
C TYR A 82 -2.35 -13.11 -10.60
N LYS A 83 -3.45 -13.67 -10.07
CA LYS A 83 -3.51 -14.90 -9.25
C LYS A 83 -2.65 -14.83 -7.99
N LEU A 84 -2.68 -13.68 -7.33
CA LEU A 84 -1.96 -13.41 -6.08
C LEU A 84 -2.91 -13.64 -4.89
N TYR A 85 -3.19 -14.91 -4.59
CA TYR A 85 -4.15 -15.31 -3.57
C TYR A 85 -3.81 -14.77 -2.17
N ASP A 86 -2.53 -14.81 -1.78
CA ASP A 86 -2.07 -14.27 -0.49
C ASP A 86 -2.39 -12.78 -0.31
N VAL A 87 -2.32 -12.01 -1.40
CA VAL A 87 -2.63 -10.56 -1.39
C VAL A 87 -4.13 -10.35 -1.25
N PHE A 88 -4.92 -11.15 -1.96
CA PHE A 88 -6.38 -11.10 -1.87
C PHE A 88 -6.85 -11.44 -0.45
N ASP A 89 -6.34 -12.52 0.13
CA ASP A 89 -6.65 -12.95 1.49
C ASP A 89 -6.24 -11.90 2.53
N TYR A 90 -5.08 -11.27 2.34
CA TYR A 90 -4.64 -10.16 3.18
C TYR A 90 -5.63 -8.99 3.15
N ILE A 91 -6.13 -8.60 1.97
CA ILE A 91 -7.11 -7.52 1.83
C ILE A 91 -8.41 -7.87 2.57
N ILE A 92 -8.93 -9.08 2.37
CA ILE A 92 -10.15 -9.55 3.04
C ILE A 92 -9.97 -9.56 4.56
N MET A 93 -8.86 -10.10 5.05
CA MET A 93 -8.55 -10.11 6.48
C MET A 93 -8.44 -8.68 7.04
N SER A 94 -7.75 -7.78 6.34
CA SER A 94 -7.59 -6.39 6.76
C SER A 94 -8.93 -5.68 6.87
N LEU A 95 -9.79 -5.80 5.85
CA LEU A 95 -11.13 -5.20 5.85
C LEU A 95 -12.02 -5.79 6.95
N SER A 96 -11.97 -7.11 7.13
CA SER A 96 -12.78 -7.79 8.14
C SER A 96 -12.38 -7.39 9.57
N LYS A 97 -11.09 -7.11 9.80
CA LYS A 97 -10.60 -6.52 11.06
C LYS A 97 -11.06 -5.08 11.24
N MET A 98 -10.89 -4.24 10.22
CA MET A 98 -11.22 -2.80 10.28
C MET A 98 -12.70 -2.51 10.45
N THR A 99 -13.56 -3.32 9.83
CA THR A 99 -15.02 -3.18 9.92
C THR A 99 -15.63 -3.85 11.16
N GLY A 100 -14.81 -4.55 11.96
CA GLY A 100 -15.28 -5.31 13.10
C GLY A 100 -16.05 -6.59 12.74
N LEU A 101 -16.04 -7.03 11.48
CA LEU A 101 -16.74 -8.24 11.02
C LEU A 101 -16.28 -9.50 11.76
N LEU A 102 -14.99 -9.60 12.07
CA LEU A 102 -14.46 -10.73 12.84
C LEU A 102 -14.88 -10.68 14.32
N GLY A 103 -15.36 -9.55 14.83
CA GLY A 103 -15.65 -9.36 16.25
C GLY A 103 -14.39 -9.39 17.13
N THR A 104 -14.54 -9.01 18.40
CA THR A 104 -13.46 -8.88 19.41
C THR A 104 -12.83 -10.22 19.85
N ARG A 105 -13.27 -11.37 19.31
CA ARG A 105 -12.71 -12.68 19.67
C ARG A 105 -11.44 -13.04 18.90
N TYR A 106 -11.26 -12.56 17.67
CA TYR A 106 -10.06 -12.84 16.86
C TYR A 106 -8.92 -11.83 17.07
N SER A 107 -9.12 -10.76 17.83
CA SER A 107 -8.08 -9.78 18.15
C SER A 107 -7.08 -10.28 19.21
N ASN A 108 -7.40 -11.38 19.90
CA ASN A 108 -6.71 -11.77 21.13
C ASN A 108 -5.87 -13.06 20.99
N GLU A 109 -5.93 -13.78 19.86
CA GLU A 109 -5.27 -15.08 19.70
C GLU A 109 -3.84 -15.01 19.13
N THR A 110 -3.41 -13.90 18.52
CA THR A 110 -2.01 -13.77 18.04
C THR A 110 -1.06 -13.13 19.04
N ALA A 111 -1.53 -12.75 20.24
CA ALA A 111 -0.66 -12.21 21.30
C ALA A 111 -0.14 -13.28 22.26
N ASN A 112 -0.67 -14.50 22.21
CA ASN A 112 -0.30 -15.59 23.13
C ASN A 112 -0.19 -16.91 22.38
N ASN A 113 0.97 -17.18 21.77
CA ASN A 113 1.46 -18.55 21.67
C ASN A 113 3.00 -18.53 21.72
N PRO A 114 3.66 -19.35 22.56
CA PRO A 114 5.11 -19.40 22.73
C PRO A 114 5.85 -19.94 21.51
#